data_AF-A0A1F7F7J3-F1
#
_entry.id   AF-A0A1F7F7J3-F1
#
_cell.length_a   1.000
_cell.length_b   1.000
_cell.length_c   1.000
_cell.angle_alpha   90.00
_cell.angle_beta   90.00
_cell.angle_gamma   90.00
#
_symmetry.space_group_name_H-M   'P 1'
#
loop_
_entity.id
_entity.type
_entity.pdbx_description
1 polymer ?
#
loop_
_entity_poly.entity_id
_entity_poly.type
_entity_poly.pdbx_seq_one_letter_code
_entity_poly.pdbx_strand_id
1 'polypeptide(L)'
;MVQSVIAALVCLPLICQAYTTWDNKMVPPLPQSGTAVICSTSAQLFMAIRTQRMGTTISIKDGTYNVAPFEPIMIDSNDITIRGESGDPASVILVGKGFLSCPIEEMIKLNGTHTTIADLTLSDVRGNCLKIQSGANHNCLVYNVRFINIAERMIKGPGVPSSLNWEIRYCHFENTQKVPATICEADDNGNYVAGMDIMRADSWVVHDNVFRNIQGATGGGRGAIFFWSGCKNMVAERNTFIGCDRAICYGNPSGTNDVDSGVIRNNFIVRGYGIGIEMENSANIKIYNNTLYSSNSTYFRSVYFGTNGAGNEFRNNIIFGAINGSVQTMSNNISKTLSTDANTNWFAARAIADLHLTASATQAIDAGTGDLVVDDWDGHGRTNGMCDIGADEFGSTRIERTSPAMDSVHGAISVHPNPFNPKTMITLRAPENNEPWTAVKICSVGGKLVKDLTGSQPISSPSSYSVLWDTQGIPSGIYYIYARIGARSYTQKAVLLK
;
A
#
# COMPACT_ATOMS: atom_id res chain seq x y z
N MET A 1 34.82 42.89 40.86
CA MET A 1 33.44 42.50 40.51
C MET A 1 33.35 42.50 38.99
N VAL A 2 33.55 41.35 38.35
CA VAL A 2 33.40 41.17 36.89
C VAL A 2 32.37 40.07 36.74
N GLN A 3 31.16 40.43 36.30
CA GLN A 3 30.07 39.49 36.05
C GLN A 3 30.25 38.91 34.65
N SER A 4 30.52 37.61 34.61
CA SER A 4 30.51 36.80 33.39
C SER A 4 29.07 36.60 32.93
N VAL A 5 28.74 37.06 31.72
CA VAL A 5 27.47 36.76 31.05
C VAL A 5 27.61 35.39 30.37
N ILE A 6 26.94 34.38 30.93
CA ILE A 6 26.80 33.07 30.29
C ILE A 6 25.69 33.20 29.22
N ALA A 7 26.07 33.13 27.95
CA ALA A 7 25.13 32.99 26.85
C ALA A 7 24.58 31.55 26.85
N ALA A 8 23.33 31.37 27.28
CA ALA A 8 22.64 30.11 27.14
C ALA A 8 22.29 29.90 25.66
N LEU A 9 22.93 28.92 25.02
CA LEU A 9 22.55 28.43 23.71
C LEU A 9 21.18 27.73 23.87
N VAL A 10 20.10 28.42 23.49
CA VAL A 10 18.78 27.81 23.40
C VAL A 10 18.78 26.89 22.20
N CYS A 11 18.98 25.60 22.45
CA CYS A 11 18.77 24.55 21.46
C CYS A 11 17.25 24.45 21.24
N LEU A 12 16.73 25.20 20.27
CA LEU A 12 15.37 25.02 19.79
C LEU A 12 15.25 23.58 19.27
N PRO A 13 14.33 22.75 19.80
CA PRO A 13 14.08 21.46 19.18
C PRO A 13 13.63 21.74 17.75
N LEU A 14 14.37 21.22 16.77
CA LEU A 14 13.88 21.08 15.40
C LEU A 14 12.60 20.26 15.49
N ILE A 15 11.46 20.94 15.47
CA ILE A 15 10.17 20.30 15.26
C ILE A 15 10.24 19.79 13.83
N CYS A 16 10.60 18.51 13.67
CA CYS A 16 10.47 17.83 12.40
C CYS A 16 8.97 17.89 12.07
N GLN A 17 8.57 18.77 11.15
CA GLN A 17 7.19 18.80 10.69
C GLN A 17 6.90 17.45 10.05
N ALA A 18 5.89 16.75 10.56
CA ALA A 18 5.46 15.50 9.96
C ALA A 18 4.97 15.78 8.54
N TYR A 19 5.51 15.06 7.57
CA TYR A 19 5.11 15.19 6.17
C TYR A 19 3.62 14.84 6.02
N THR A 20 2.96 15.52 5.09
CA THR A 20 1.56 15.29 4.76
C THR A 20 1.46 14.97 3.28
N THR A 21 0.73 13.92 2.93
CA THR A 21 0.48 13.55 1.54
C THR A 21 -0.37 14.59 0.82
N TRP A 22 -0.46 14.47 -0.52
CA TRP A 22 -1.25 15.37 -1.35
C TRP A 22 -2.74 15.43 -0.97
N ASP A 23 -3.29 14.33 -0.47
CA ASP A 23 -4.65 14.20 0.05
C ASP A 23 -4.76 14.48 1.56
N ASN A 24 -3.79 15.18 2.14
CA ASN A 24 -3.79 15.63 3.53
C ASN A 24 -3.65 14.54 4.60
N LYS A 25 -3.17 13.33 4.25
CA LYS A 25 -2.87 12.30 5.26
C LYS A 25 -1.54 12.59 5.94
N MET A 26 -1.56 12.57 7.26
CA MET A 26 -0.33 12.64 8.06
C MET A 26 0.48 11.37 7.86
N VAL A 27 1.75 11.52 7.51
CA VAL A 27 2.68 10.40 7.35
C VAL A 27 3.44 10.19 8.65
N PRO A 28 3.27 9.03 9.32
CA PRO A 28 4.06 8.71 10.50
C PRO A 28 5.57 8.70 10.17
N PRO A 29 6.46 9.10 11.09
CA PRO A 29 7.88 8.92 10.86
C PRO A 29 8.25 7.43 10.75
N LEU A 30 9.01 7.05 9.73
CA LEU A 30 9.57 5.70 9.62
C LEU A 30 10.82 5.60 10.53
N PRO A 31 10.84 4.69 11.53
CA PRO A 31 11.99 4.56 12.44
C PRO A 31 13.30 4.30 11.68
N GLN A 32 14.38 4.94 12.11
CA GLN A 32 15.71 4.67 11.57
C GLN A 32 16.25 3.37 12.18
N SER A 33 16.79 2.49 11.32
CA SER A 33 17.42 1.23 11.75
C SER A 33 18.86 1.13 11.24
N GLY A 34 19.74 0.56 12.07
CA GLY A 34 21.11 0.19 11.70
C GLY A 34 22.11 1.33 11.53
N THR A 35 23.33 0.96 11.13
CA THR A 35 24.40 1.90 10.75
C THR A 35 24.12 2.43 9.35
N ALA A 36 24.08 3.74 9.17
CA ALA A 36 23.76 4.36 7.88
C ALA A 36 25.02 4.72 7.08
N VAL A 37 24.99 4.45 5.78
CA VAL A 37 25.90 5.04 4.79
C VAL A 37 25.25 6.35 4.31
N ILE A 38 25.82 7.48 4.71
CA ILE A 38 25.29 8.80 4.34
C ILE A 38 25.77 9.19 2.95
N CYS A 39 24.83 9.56 2.08
CA CYS A 39 25.10 9.98 0.70
C CYS A 39 24.62 11.42 0.48
N SER A 40 25.55 12.33 0.19
CA SER A 40 25.27 13.72 -0.18
C SER A 40 25.57 14.03 -1.66
N THR A 41 26.00 13.04 -2.43
CA THR A 41 26.32 13.17 -3.87
C THR A 41 25.92 11.90 -4.64
N SER A 42 25.70 12.01 -5.97
CA SER A 42 25.45 10.85 -6.84
C SER A 42 26.59 9.83 -6.80
N ALA A 43 27.85 10.27 -6.66
CA ALA A 43 29.00 9.37 -6.57
C ALA A 43 28.98 8.51 -5.29
N GLN A 44 28.63 9.11 -4.15
CA GLN A 44 28.47 8.37 -2.89
C GLN A 44 27.29 7.41 -2.96
N LEU A 45 26.15 7.84 -3.52
CA LEU A 45 24.98 6.98 -3.72
C LEU A 45 25.33 5.77 -4.60
N PHE A 46 25.99 6.01 -5.73
CA PHE A 46 26.47 4.95 -6.62
C PHE A 46 27.38 3.96 -5.89
N MET A 47 28.36 4.46 -5.12
CA MET A 47 29.26 3.59 -4.36
C MET A 47 28.52 2.81 -3.27
N ALA A 48 27.61 3.44 -2.52
CA ALA A 48 26.81 2.79 -1.49
C ALA A 48 25.96 1.65 -2.05
N ILE A 49 25.31 1.88 -3.19
CA ILE A 49 24.56 0.84 -3.93
C ILE A 49 25.51 -0.27 -4.39
N ARG A 50 26.66 0.07 -4.99
CA ARG A 50 27.59 -0.91 -5.56
C ARG A 50 28.23 -1.82 -4.51
N THR A 51 28.42 -1.31 -3.29
CA THR A 51 29.05 -2.03 -2.18
C THR A 51 28.05 -2.43 -1.09
N GLN A 52 26.76 -2.44 -1.40
CA GLN A 52 25.69 -2.79 -0.46
C GLN A 52 25.96 -4.14 0.21
N ARG A 53 25.62 -4.23 1.51
CA ARG A 53 25.66 -5.46 2.30
C ARG A 53 24.33 -5.63 3.01
N MET A 54 23.97 -6.87 3.33
CA MET A 54 22.77 -7.16 4.09
C MET A 54 22.65 -6.26 5.32
N GLY A 55 21.47 -5.65 5.54
CA GLY A 55 21.20 -4.77 6.67
C GLY A 55 21.67 -3.32 6.50
N THR A 56 22.20 -2.94 5.34
CA THR A 56 22.67 -1.57 5.11
C THR A 56 21.51 -0.59 4.96
N THR A 57 21.58 0.51 5.71
CA THR A 57 20.74 1.70 5.47
C THR A 57 21.54 2.72 4.64
N ILE A 58 21.10 3.00 3.42
CA ILE A 58 21.60 4.08 2.58
C ILE A 58 20.73 5.30 2.87
N SER A 59 21.28 6.27 3.59
CA SER A 59 20.60 7.51 3.98
C SER A 59 21.04 8.65 3.06
N ILE A 60 20.08 9.29 2.40
CA ILE A 60 20.34 10.28 1.36
C ILE A 60 19.98 11.66 1.89
N LYS A 61 20.94 12.59 1.85
CA LYS A 61 20.71 14.00 2.20
C LYS A 61 19.81 14.67 1.16
N ASP A 62 19.16 15.76 1.55
CA ASP A 62 18.35 16.56 0.62
C ASP A 62 19.17 16.99 -0.60
N GLY A 63 18.57 16.85 -1.78
CA GLY A 63 19.21 17.15 -3.05
C GLY A 63 18.62 16.41 -4.23
N THR A 64 19.08 16.79 -5.42
CA THR A 64 18.76 16.12 -6.68
C THR A 64 19.97 15.31 -7.15
N TYR A 65 19.75 14.02 -7.37
CA TYR A 65 20.77 13.05 -7.71
C TYR A 65 20.48 12.49 -9.10
N ASN A 66 21.31 12.86 -10.07
CA ASN A 66 21.26 12.23 -11.39
C ASN A 66 21.77 10.78 -11.26
N VAL A 67 20.90 9.82 -11.56
CA VAL A 67 21.23 8.38 -11.53
C VAL A 67 21.34 7.77 -12.94
N ALA A 68 21.00 8.53 -13.98
CA ALA A 68 21.05 8.10 -15.38
C ALA A 68 22.37 7.40 -15.79
N PRO A 69 23.57 7.84 -15.36
CA PRO A 69 24.82 7.18 -15.74
C PRO A 69 25.01 5.76 -15.17
N PHE A 70 24.21 5.35 -14.19
CA PHE A 70 24.32 4.05 -13.53
C PHE A 70 22.98 3.32 -13.38
N GLU A 71 22.00 3.66 -14.22
CA GLU A 71 20.83 2.81 -14.43
C GLU A 71 21.20 1.53 -15.22
N PRO A 72 20.64 0.37 -14.87
CA PRO A 72 19.73 0.15 -13.74
C PRO A 72 20.48 0.10 -12.39
N ILE A 73 19.89 0.73 -11.37
CA ILE A 73 20.27 0.55 -9.96
C ILE A 73 19.91 -0.88 -9.55
N MET A 74 20.93 -1.68 -9.25
CA MET A 74 20.75 -3.05 -8.79
C MET A 74 20.67 -3.11 -7.26
N ILE A 75 19.56 -3.62 -6.72
CA ILE A 75 19.42 -3.91 -5.28
C ILE A 75 19.49 -5.43 -5.11
N ASP A 76 20.68 -5.94 -4.83
CA ASP A 76 21.00 -7.37 -4.81
C ASP A 76 21.07 -7.97 -3.40
N SER A 77 21.34 -7.14 -2.39
CA SER A 77 21.37 -7.57 -0.98
C SER A 77 19.98 -7.56 -0.36
N ASN A 78 19.77 -8.46 0.59
CA ASN A 78 18.57 -8.47 1.43
C ASN A 78 18.67 -7.41 2.53
N ASP A 79 17.54 -7.07 3.15
CA ASP A 79 17.48 -6.17 4.31
C ASP A 79 18.12 -4.79 4.04
N ILE A 80 17.97 -4.29 2.81
CA ILE A 80 18.46 -2.97 2.40
C ILE A 80 17.38 -1.93 2.67
N THR A 81 17.77 -0.81 3.27
CA THR A 81 16.94 0.39 3.34
C THR A 81 17.58 1.49 2.49
N ILE A 82 16.84 2.07 1.55
CA ILE A 82 17.22 3.28 0.82
C ILE A 82 16.22 4.35 1.19
N ARG A 83 16.67 5.45 1.80
CA ARG A 83 15.76 6.49 2.26
C ARG A 83 16.31 7.90 2.20
N GLY A 84 15.42 8.88 2.01
CA GLY A 84 15.73 10.27 2.32
C GLY A 84 15.86 10.49 3.83
N GLU A 85 16.77 11.38 4.22
CA GLU A 85 17.10 11.61 5.63
C GLU A 85 16.11 12.54 6.33
N SER A 86 15.52 13.50 5.61
CA SER A 86 14.59 14.49 6.15
C SER A 86 13.19 13.93 6.42
N GLY A 87 12.81 12.83 5.77
CA GLY A 87 11.44 12.30 5.81
C GLY A 87 10.48 13.01 4.84
N ASP A 88 10.92 14.07 4.15
CA ASP A 88 10.16 14.71 3.07
C ASP A 88 10.57 14.12 1.72
N PRO A 89 9.67 13.39 1.02
CA PRO A 89 10.01 12.79 -0.24
C PRO A 89 10.23 13.79 -1.38
N ALA A 90 9.79 15.04 -1.23
CA ALA A 90 10.09 16.10 -2.19
C ALA A 90 11.54 16.61 -2.07
N SER A 91 12.22 16.35 -0.95
CA SER A 91 13.54 16.89 -0.67
C SER A 91 14.69 16.02 -1.20
N VAL A 92 14.45 14.73 -1.48
CA VAL A 92 15.42 13.82 -2.14
C VAL A 92 14.86 13.34 -3.47
N ILE A 93 15.51 13.70 -4.59
CA ILE A 93 15.02 13.38 -5.94
C ILE A 93 16.08 12.59 -6.70
N LEU A 94 15.79 11.34 -7.04
CA LEU A 94 16.57 10.54 -7.99
C LEU A 94 16.01 10.74 -9.40
N VAL A 95 16.82 11.28 -10.30
CA VAL A 95 16.43 11.61 -11.69
C VAL A 95 17.08 10.62 -12.64
N GLY A 96 16.25 9.92 -13.41
CA GLY A 96 16.66 8.89 -14.35
C GLY A 96 17.07 9.42 -15.72
N LYS A 97 17.17 8.53 -16.71
CA LYS A 97 17.56 8.87 -18.09
C LYS A 97 16.58 9.78 -18.83
N GLY A 98 15.33 9.89 -18.37
CA GLY A 98 14.29 10.72 -18.99
C GLY A 98 13.02 9.93 -19.32
N PHE A 99 11.86 10.56 -19.14
CA PHE A 99 10.55 9.99 -19.47
C PHE A 99 10.41 9.55 -20.94
N LEU A 100 11.11 10.25 -21.85
CA LEU A 100 11.09 9.98 -23.29
C LEU A 100 12.43 9.46 -23.83
N SER A 101 13.31 8.94 -22.96
CA SER A 101 14.63 8.46 -23.39
C SER A 101 14.53 7.21 -24.27
N CYS A 102 15.56 6.95 -25.08
CA CYS A 102 15.72 5.71 -25.85
C CYS A 102 17.17 5.21 -25.70
N PRO A 103 17.43 3.89 -25.63
CA PRO A 103 16.45 2.78 -25.57
C PRO A 103 15.69 2.74 -24.23
N ILE A 104 14.69 1.88 -24.11
CA ILE A 104 14.01 1.62 -22.83
C ILE A 104 15.01 1.07 -21.81
N GLU A 105 15.04 1.66 -20.62
CA GLU A 105 15.79 1.13 -19.48
C GLU A 105 15.00 1.33 -18.19
N GLU A 106 15.19 0.39 -17.26
CA GLU A 106 14.62 0.41 -15.93
C GLU A 106 15.47 1.26 -14.99
N MET A 107 14.85 2.01 -14.07
CA MET A 107 15.64 2.74 -13.06
C MET A 107 16.19 1.81 -11.98
N ILE A 108 15.34 0.99 -11.35
CA ILE A 108 15.71 0.09 -10.26
C ILE A 108 15.32 -1.34 -10.60
N LYS A 109 16.26 -2.27 -10.47
CA LYS A 109 16.02 -3.72 -10.50
C LYS A 109 16.24 -4.30 -9.11
N LEU A 110 15.18 -4.82 -8.52
CA LEU A 110 15.19 -5.38 -7.17
C LEU A 110 15.31 -6.91 -7.21
N ASN A 111 16.41 -7.44 -6.66
CA ASN A 111 16.64 -8.87 -6.46
C ASN A 111 16.55 -9.28 -4.99
N GLY A 112 16.82 -8.35 -4.06
CA GLY A 112 16.77 -8.60 -2.62
C GLY A 112 15.36 -8.75 -2.02
N THR A 113 15.30 -9.31 -0.82
CA THR A 113 14.11 -9.41 0.05
C THR A 113 14.24 -8.47 1.26
N HIS A 114 13.14 -8.18 1.97
CA HIS A 114 13.12 -7.24 3.11
C HIS A 114 13.65 -5.84 2.78
N THR A 115 13.41 -5.39 1.55
CA THR A 115 13.90 -4.08 1.09
C THR A 115 12.91 -2.98 1.48
N THR A 116 13.42 -1.87 1.99
CA THR A 116 12.64 -0.64 2.22
C THR A 116 13.13 0.47 1.30
N ILE A 117 12.22 1.08 0.54
CA ILE A 117 12.46 2.32 -0.19
C ILE A 117 11.54 3.38 0.41
N ALA A 118 12.11 4.47 0.92
CA ALA A 118 11.32 5.44 1.68
C ALA A 118 11.73 6.90 1.48
N ASP A 119 10.79 7.82 1.72
CA ASP A 119 11.05 9.24 1.92
C ASP A 119 11.84 9.89 0.76
N LEU A 120 11.52 9.55 -0.49
CA LEU A 120 12.22 10.07 -1.68
C LEU A 120 11.33 10.13 -2.92
N THR A 121 11.77 10.88 -3.92
CA THR A 121 11.19 10.93 -5.27
C THR A 121 12.04 10.14 -6.25
N LEU A 122 11.41 9.28 -7.05
CA LEU A 122 11.97 8.62 -8.23
C LEU A 122 11.31 9.25 -9.47
N SER A 123 12.13 9.78 -10.39
CA SER A 123 11.60 10.60 -11.48
C SER A 123 12.26 10.39 -12.83
N ASP A 124 11.50 10.68 -13.89
CA ASP A 124 11.93 10.75 -15.29
C ASP A 124 12.57 9.46 -15.79
N VAL A 125 11.74 8.44 -15.99
CA VAL A 125 12.16 7.10 -16.42
C VAL A 125 11.36 6.66 -17.65
N ARG A 126 12.05 6.19 -18.69
CA ARG A 126 11.40 5.66 -19.89
C ARG A 126 10.74 4.29 -19.67
N GLY A 127 11.45 3.39 -19.00
CA GLY A 127 10.97 2.04 -18.74
C GLY A 127 10.19 1.97 -17.43
N ASN A 128 10.37 0.86 -16.73
CA ASN A 128 9.77 0.62 -15.43
C ASN A 128 10.64 1.23 -14.33
N CYS A 129 10.04 1.89 -13.34
CA CYS A 129 10.80 2.56 -12.29
C CYS A 129 11.37 1.56 -11.28
N LEU A 130 10.51 0.81 -10.59
CA LEU A 130 10.90 -0.27 -9.67
C LEU A 130 10.46 -1.62 -10.27
N LYS A 131 11.41 -2.35 -10.86
CA LYS A 131 11.16 -3.66 -11.45
C LYS A 131 11.66 -4.78 -10.54
N ILE A 132 10.72 -5.50 -9.97
CA ILE A 132 10.97 -6.68 -9.15
C ILE A 132 11.44 -7.80 -10.09
N GLN A 133 12.63 -8.33 -9.82
CA GLN A 133 13.17 -9.43 -10.61
C GLN A 133 12.50 -10.75 -10.22
N SER A 134 12.73 -11.81 -11.01
CA SER A 134 12.15 -13.14 -10.83
C SER A 134 12.73 -13.91 -9.61
N GLY A 135 12.86 -13.25 -8.46
CA GLY A 135 13.35 -13.81 -7.20
C GLY A 135 12.30 -13.80 -6.10
N ALA A 136 12.64 -14.33 -4.92
CA ALA A 136 11.80 -14.31 -3.73
C ALA A 136 11.84 -12.94 -3.02
N ASN A 137 11.44 -11.88 -3.72
CA ASN A 137 11.38 -10.50 -3.19
C ASN A 137 10.21 -10.39 -2.22
N HIS A 138 10.39 -10.78 -0.96
CA HIS A 138 9.33 -10.82 0.04
C HIS A 138 9.48 -9.68 1.04
N ASN A 139 8.42 -9.38 1.78
CA ASN A 139 8.47 -8.52 2.97
C ASN A 139 9.07 -7.12 2.69
N CYS A 140 8.85 -6.57 1.50
CA CYS A 140 9.37 -5.25 1.14
C CYS A 140 8.35 -4.15 1.47
N LEU A 141 8.88 -2.94 1.69
CA LEU A 141 8.12 -1.75 2.02
C LEU A 141 8.46 -0.62 1.05
N VAL A 142 7.45 -0.02 0.45
CA VAL A 142 7.56 1.27 -0.24
C VAL A 142 6.77 2.28 0.57
N TYR A 143 7.46 3.26 1.15
CA TYR A 143 6.91 4.14 2.17
C TYR A 143 7.14 5.60 1.84
N ASN A 144 6.09 6.39 1.66
CA ASN A 144 6.26 7.83 1.44
C ASN A 144 7.19 8.10 0.23
N VAL A 145 6.96 7.41 -0.90
CA VAL A 145 7.76 7.55 -2.13
C VAL A 145 6.93 8.24 -3.19
N ARG A 146 7.54 9.16 -3.94
CA ARG A 146 6.93 9.79 -5.10
C ARG A 146 7.47 9.18 -6.38
N PHE A 147 6.61 8.65 -7.24
CA PHE A 147 6.94 8.20 -8.59
C PHE A 147 6.41 9.25 -9.57
N ILE A 148 7.31 9.97 -10.23
CA ILE A 148 6.97 11.12 -11.07
C ILE A 148 7.47 10.91 -12.50
N ASN A 149 6.59 10.98 -13.49
CA ASN A 149 6.97 10.83 -14.91
C ASN A 149 7.70 9.51 -15.18
N ILE A 150 6.97 8.40 -15.03
CA ILE A 150 7.44 7.07 -15.42
C ILE A 150 6.60 6.61 -16.61
N ALA A 151 7.25 6.34 -17.75
CA ALA A 151 6.55 6.09 -19.01
C ALA A 151 5.94 4.68 -19.10
N GLU A 152 6.45 3.69 -18.35
CA GLU A 152 5.82 2.37 -18.28
C GLU A 152 5.16 2.09 -16.92
N ARG A 153 5.69 1.15 -16.12
CA ARG A 153 5.14 0.84 -14.80
C ARG A 153 5.97 1.51 -13.73
N MET A 154 5.33 2.24 -12.83
CA MET A 154 6.02 2.79 -11.67
C MET A 154 6.52 1.65 -10.76
N ILE A 155 5.72 0.59 -10.59
CA ILE A 155 6.17 -0.67 -9.99
C ILE A 155 5.78 -1.86 -10.90
N LYS A 156 6.75 -2.65 -11.32
CA LYS A 156 6.53 -3.87 -12.11
C LYS A 156 6.87 -5.10 -11.26
N GLY A 157 5.86 -5.95 -11.04
CA GLY A 157 5.99 -7.20 -10.31
C GLY A 157 6.58 -8.34 -11.13
N PRO A 158 7.01 -9.42 -10.47
CA PRO A 158 7.69 -10.53 -11.11
C PRO A 158 6.71 -11.42 -11.90
N GLY A 159 7.21 -12.12 -12.92
CA GLY A 159 6.43 -13.13 -13.63
C GLY A 159 6.36 -14.48 -12.90
N VAL A 160 7.43 -14.87 -12.20
CA VAL A 160 7.64 -16.04 -11.31
C VAL A 160 9.02 -15.89 -10.65
N PRO A 161 9.30 -16.50 -9.47
CA PRO A 161 8.36 -17.10 -8.52
C PRO A 161 7.54 -16.00 -7.83
N SER A 162 6.63 -16.39 -6.93
CA SER A 162 5.74 -15.43 -6.30
C SER A 162 6.45 -14.46 -5.34
N SER A 163 5.94 -13.23 -5.23
CA SER A 163 6.42 -12.21 -4.29
C SER A 163 5.40 -11.99 -3.17
N LEU A 164 5.84 -12.13 -1.92
CA LEU A 164 4.95 -12.20 -0.75
C LEU A 164 5.08 -10.96 0.15
N ASN A 165 3.98 -10.57 0.80
CA ASN A 165 3.95 -9.67 1.95
C ASN A 165 4.54 -8.27 1.70
N TRP A 166 4.15 -7.61 0.61
CA TRP A 166 4.54 -6.23 0.38
C TRP A 166 3.57 -5.24 1.02
N GLU A 167 4.10 -4.12 1.44
CA GLU A 167 3.30 -2.97 1.86
C GLU A 167 3.72 -1.74 1.06
N ILE A 168 2.75 -1.04 0.48
CA ILE A 168 2.96 0.20 -0.27
C ILE A 168 2.02 1.24 0.34
N ARG A 169 2.59 2.26 0.99
CA ARG A 169 1.79 3.26 1.69
C ARG A 169 2.35 4.66 1.71
N TYR A 170 1.46 5.64 1.79
CA TYR A 170 1.77 7.08 1.76
C TYR A 170 2.50 7.53 0.49
N CYS A 171 2.47 6.74 -0.57
CA CYS A 171 3.18 7.02 -1.81
C CYS A 171 2.32 7.87 -2.76
N HIS A 172 3.00 8.58 -3.67
CA HIS A 172 2.37 9.42 -4.69
C HIS A 172 2.82 8.96 -6.08
N PHE A 173 1.87 8.61 -6.94
CA PHE A 173 2.11 8.12 -8.29
C PHE A 173 1.52 9.13 -9.27
N GLU A 174 2.36 9.83 -10.05
CA GLU A 174 1.88 10.84 -10.99
C GLU A 174 2.69 10.95 -12.28
N ASN A 175 1.99 11.05 -13.40
CA ASN A 175 2.58 11.52 -14.65
C ASN A 175 2.01 12.90 -14.98
N THR A 176 2.90 13.84 -15.24
CA THR A 176 2.54 15.22 -15.67
C THR A 176 2.37 15.33 -17.19
N GLN A 177 2.70 14.26 -17.90
CA GLN A 177 2.66 14.15 -19.36
C GLN A 177 2.31 12.72 -19.77
N LYS A 178 1.77 12.56 -20.99
CA LYS A 178 1.44 11.25 -21.56
C LYS A 178 2.59 10.74 -22.42
N VAL A 179 2.77 9.43 -22.46
CA VAL A 179 3.68 8.79 -23.41
C VAL A 179 3.11 8.95 -24.83
N PRO A 180 3.84 9.56 -25.79
CA PRO A 180 3.37 9.64 -27.16
C PRO A 180 3.31 8.26 -27.83
N ALA A 181 2.31 8.01 -28.67
CA ALA A 181 2.24 6.77 -29.45
C ALA A 181 3.40 6.60 -30.46
N THR A 182 4.10 7.70 -30.78
CA THR A 182 5.16 7.76 -31.79
C THR A 182 6.57 7.69 -31.21
N ILE A 183 6.73 7.54 -29.90
CA ILE A 183 8.05 7.40 -29.30
C ILE A 183 8.72 6.09 -29.76
N CYS A 184 10.06 6.03 -29.73
CA CYS A 184 10.80 4.78 -29.91
C CYS A 184 10.23 3.69 -28.97
N GLU A 185 10.07 2.48 -29.48
CA GLU A 185 9.66 1.32 -28.68
C GLU A 185 8.33 1.56 -27.92
N ALA A 186 7.39 2.30 -28.52
CA ALA A 186 6.09 2.60 -27.91
C ALA A 186 5.22 1.34 -27.74
N ASP A 187 5.34 0.69 -26.59
CA ASP A 187 4.48 -0.45 -26.24
C ASP A 187 3.02 -0.04 -26.17
N ASP A 188 2.17 -0.87 -26.77
CA ASP A 188 0.71 -0.67 -26.80
C ASP A 188 0.28 0.74 -27.26
N ASN A 189 1.01 1.30 -28.23
CA ASN A 189 0.82 2.67 -28.75
C ASN A 189 0.84 3.75 -27.66
N GLY A 190 1.72 3.61 -26.66
CA GLY A 190 1.83 4.54 -25.53
C GLY A 190 0.76 4.34 -24.45
N ASN A 191 0.05 3.21 -24.46
CA ASN A 191 -0.91 2.83 -23.41
C ASN A 191 -0.34 1.79 -22.43
N TYR A 192 0.91 1.36 -22.62
CA TYR A 192 1.64 0.51 -21.69
C TYR A 192 2.13 1.32 -20.47
N VAL A 193 1.30 2.19 -19.90
CA VAL A 193 1.61 2.96 -18.68
C VAL A 193 0.70 2.49 -17.55
N ALA A 194 1.24 2.37 -16.33
CA ALA A 194 0.46 2.01 -15.14
C ALA A 194 1.16 2.47 -13.85
N GLY A 195 0.41 2.57 -12.75
CA GLY A 195 1.00 2.81 -11.43
C GLY A 195 1.74 1.56 -10.97
N MET A 196 1.06 0.43 -10.93
CA MET A 196 1.68 -0.87 -10.70
C MET A 196 1.07 -1.94 -11.57
N ASP A 197 1.87 -2.92 -11.98
CA ASP A 197 1.46 -4.11 -12.72
C ASP A 197 2.16 -5.31 -12.09
N ILE A 198 1.42 -6.03 -11.25
CA ILE A 198 1.96 -7.09 -10.40
C ILE A 198 1.35 -8.42 -10.83
N MET A 199 2.22 -9.39 -11.06
CA MET A 199 1.87 -10.77 -11.30
C MET A 199 2.45 -11.65 -10.19
N ARG A 200 1.87 -12.84 -9.97
CA ARG A 200 2.33 -13.83 -8.98
C ARG A 200 2.66 -13.19 -7.62
N ALA A 201 1.71 -12.48 -7.02
CA ALA A 201 1.90 -11.89 -5.69
C ALA A 201 0.98 -12.53 -4.66
N ASP A 202 1.38 -12.51 -3.40
CA ASP A 202 0.52 -12.93 -2.28
C ASP A 202 0.61 -11.92 -1.14
N SER A 203 -0.52 -11.56 -0.55
CA SER A 203 -0.58 -10.80 0.71
C SER A 203 0.04 -9.40 0.59
N TRP A 204 -0.18 -8.74 -0.55
CA TRP A 204 0.22 -7.34 -0.72
C TRP A 204 -0.87 -6.41 -0.20
N VAL A 205 -0.45 -5.33 0.45
CA VAL A 205 -1.33 -4.26 0.93
C VAL A 205 -0.89 -2.93 0.30
N VAL A 206 -1.78 -2.34 -0.48
CA VAL A 206 -1.59 -1.04 -1.12
C VAL A 206 -2.59 -0.08 -0.51
N HIS A 207 -2.11 0.84 0.33
CA HIS A 207 -3.01 1.70 1.08
C HIS A 207 -2.51 3.11 1.36
N ASP A 208 -3.43 4.05 1.57
CA ASP A 208 -3.11 5.44 1.87
C ASP A 208 -2.16 6.07 0.82
N ASN A 209 -2.31 5.69 -0.46
CA ASN A 209 -1.54 6.25 -1.57
C ASN A 209 -2.41 7.15 -2.46
N VAL A 210 -1.74 8.04 -3.20
CA VAL A 210 -2.35 8.90 -4.22
C VAL A 210 -1.90 8.45 -5.61
N PHE A 211 -2.85 8.19 -6.51
CA PHE A 211 -2.61 7.88 -7.91
C PHE A 211 -3.26 8.93 -8.81
N ARG A 212 -2.47 9.64 -9.59
CA ARG A 212 -2.91 10.82 -10.33
C ARG A 212 -2.41 10.81 -11.77
N ASN A 213 -3.31 11.07 -12.72
CA ASN A 213 -2.97 11.29 -14.12
C ASN A 213 -2.16 10.15 -14.78
N ILE A 214 -2.36 8.91 -14.35
CA ILE A 214 -1.76 7.74 -14.98
C ILE A 214 -2.57 7.43 -16.25
N GLN A 215 -2.13 8.01 -17.36
CA GLN A 215 -2.89 8.06 -18.61
C GLN A 215 -2.02 7.64 -19.80
N GLY A 216 -2.55 6.70 -20.58
CA GLY A 216 -2.00 6.34 -21.88
C GLY A 216 -2.32 7.39 -22.95
N ALA A 217 -1.63 7.29 -24.08
CA ALA A 217 -1.79 8.19 -25.22
C ALA A 217 -3.27 8.35 -25.66
N THR A 218 -4.05 7.27 -25.57
CA THR A 218 -5.43 7.21 -26.08
C THR A 218 -6.50 7.11 -25.00
N GLY A 219 -6.13 7.27 -23.72
CA GLY A 219 -7.02 6.93 -22.61
C GLY A 219 -7.08 5.43 -22.31
N GLY A 220 -6.19 4.64 -22.94
CA GLY A 220 -6.13 3.18 -22.82
C GLY A 220 -5.15 2.68 -21.76
N GLY A 221 -4.58 3.56 -20.92
CA GLY A 221 -3.60 3.21 -19.90
C GLY A 221 -4.02 2.06 -18.98
N ARG A 222 -3.06 1.30 -18.47
CA ARG A 222 -3.30 0.16 -17.57
C ARG A 222 -3.65 0.66 -16.15
N GLY A 223 -4.02 -0.26 -15.27
CA GLY A 223 -4.49 0.08 -13.92
C GLY A 223 -3.45 0.85 -13.10
N ALA A 224 -3.89 1.87 -12.36
CA ALA A 224 -3.07 2.50 -11.33
C ALA A 224 -2.67 1.47 -10.27
N ILE A 225 -3.62 0.62 -9.86
CA ILE A 225 -3.36 -0.68 -9.22
C ILE A 225 -3.79 -1.77 -10.19
N PHE A 226 -2.85 -2.61 -10.65
CA PHE A 226 -3.15 -3.73 -11.55
C PHE A 226 -2.53 -5.03 -11.04
N PHE A 227 -3.38 -5.92 -10.54
CA PHE A 227 -3.01 -7.27 -10.09
C PHE A 227 -3.59 -8.30 -11.04
N TRP A 228 -2.79 -9.24 -11.53
CA TRP A 228 -3.27 -10.28 -12.43
C TRP A 228 -2.34 -11.50 -12.46
N SER A 229 -2.70 -12.56 -13.17
CA SER A 229 -1.86 -13.77 -13.34
C SER A 229 -1.41 -14.40 -12.01
N GLY A 230 -2.37 -14.96 -11.26
CA GLY A 230 -2.12 -15.79 -10.08
C GLY A 230 -1.75 -15.03 -8.80
N CYS A 231 -2.30 -13.84 -8.62
CA CYS A 231 -2.20 -13.07 -7.38
C CYS A 231 -3.18 -13.59 -6.31
N LYS A 232 -2.83 -13.42 -5.04
CA LYS A 232 -3.63 -13.88 -3.89
C LYS A 232 -3.60 -12.92 -2.71
N ASN A 233 -4.68 -12.90 -1.93
CA ASN A 233 -4.80 -12.14 -0.69
C ASN A 233 -4.42 -10.64 -0.85
N MET A 234 -4.86 -10.02 -1.95
CA MET A 234 -4.44 -8.66 -2.30
C MET A 234 -5.39 -7.62 -1.70
N VAL A 235 -4.84 -6.55 -1.12
CA VAL A 235 -5.62 -5.45 -0.50
C VAL A 235 -5.31 -4.11 -1.17
N ALA A 236 -6.35 -3.42 -1.61
CA ALA A 236 -6.31 -2.02 -2.02
C ALA A 236 -7.26 -1.21 -1.13
N GLU A 237 -6.73 -0.40 -0.21
CA GLU A 237 -7.57 0.34 0.74
C GLU A 237 -7.18 1.80 0.99
N ARG A 238 -8.15 2.68 1.26
CA ARG A 238 -7.89 4.09 1.61
C ARG A 238 -6.99 4.84 0.62
N ASN A 239 -6.96 4.44 -0.65
CA ASN A 239 -6.21 5.14 -1.68
C ASN A 239 -7.10 6.20 -2.35
N THR A 240 -6.44 7.19 -2.94
CA THR A 240 -7.06 8.29 -3.67
C THR A 240 -6.64 8.23 -5.14
N PHE A 241 -7.62 8.15 -6.03
CA PHE A 241 -7.40 8.10 -7.47
C PHE A 241 -8.01 9.31 -8.16
N ILE A 242 -7.26 9.95 -9.04
CA ILE A 242 -7.77 11.05 -9.86
C ILE A 242 -7.24 10.99 -11.28
N GLY A 243 -8.15 10.91 -12.24
CA GLY A 243 -7.81 11.03 -13.66
C GLY A 243 -6.98 9.85 -14.20
N CYS A 244 -6.87 8.73 -13.49
CA CYS A 244 -6.24 7.52 -14.03
C CYS A 244 -7.17 6.90 -15.09
N ASP A 245 -6.60 6.42 -16.20
CA ASP A 245 -7.39 5.76 -17.25
C ASP A 245 -8.09 4.53 -16.72
N ARG A 246 -7.40 3.75 -15.88
CA ARG A 246 -7.99 2.71 -15.05
C ARG A 246 -7.47 2.89 -13.62
N ALA A 247 -8.36 2.91 -12.61
CA ALA A 247 -7.92 3.09 -11.23
C ALA A 247 -7.51 1.74 -10.59
N ILE A 248 -8.46 0.84 -10.33
CA ILE A 248 -8.18 -0.46 -9.69
C ILE A 248 -8.61 -1.59 -10.62
N CYS A 249 -7.67 -2.46 -10.98
CA CYS A 249 -7.87 -3.63 -11.84
C CYS A 249 -7.45 -4.90 -11.10
N TYR A 250 -8.44 -5.73 -10.72
CA TYR A 250 -8.21 -7.09 -10.23
C TYR A 250 -8.48 -8.05 -11.39
N GLY A 251 -7.40 -8.40 -12.07
CA GLY A 251 -7.35 -9.26 -13.24
C GLY A 251 -7.39 -8.54 -14.58
N ASN A 252 -7.26 -9.33 -15.64
CA ASN A 252 -7.07 -8.91 -17.01
C ASN A 252 -7.97 -9.76 -17.92
N PRO A 253 -8.67 -9.17 -18.92
CA PRO A 253 -9.45 -9.95 -19.87
C PRO A 253 -8.67 -11.06 -20.59
N SER A 254 -7.35 -10.92 -20.76
CA SER A 254 -6.50 -11.94 -21.37
C SER A 254 -5.99 -13.01 -20.39
N GLY A 255 -6.32 -12.89 -19.10
CA GLY A 255 -5.82 -13.76 -18.03
C GLY A 255 -6.67 -14.99 -17.79
N THR A 256 -6.25 -15.78 -16.79
CA THR A 256 -6.99 -16.94 -16.27
C THR A 256 -6.60 -17.14 -14.81
N ASN A 257 -7.58 -17.20 -13.90
CA ASN A 257 -7.36 -17.28 -12.44
C ASN A 257 -6.41 -16.16 -11.96
N ASP A 258 -6.79 -14.93 -12.23
CA ASP A 258 -5.91 -13.78 -12.10
C ASP A 258 -5.71 -13.34 -10.65
N VAL A 259 -6.80 -13.19 -9.89
CA VAL A 259 -6.74 -12.85 -8.46
C VAL A 259 -7.71 -13.73 -7.69
N ASP A 260 -7.22 -14.35 -6.62
CA ASP A 260 -8.03 -15.15 -5.70
C ASP A 260 -7.87 -14.65 -4.26
N SER A 261 -8.98 -14.38 -3.59
CA SER A 261 -9.03 -13.75 -2.26
C SER A 261 -8.46 -12.34 -2.27
N GLY A 262 -9.30 -11.33 -2.08
CA GLY A 262 -8.80 -9.95 -2.06
C GLY A 262 -9.85 -8.96 -1.61
N VAL A 263 -9.39 -7.75 -1.27
CA VAL A 263 -10.23 -6.69 -0.73
C VAL A 263 -9.94 -5.37 -1.45
N ILE A 264 -10.99 -4.70 -1.90
CA ILE A 264 -10.95 -3.32 -2.42
C ILE A 264 -11.89 -2.51 -1.54
N ARG A 265 -11.37 -1.64 -0.66
CA ARG A 265 -12.24 -0.91 0.29
C ARG A 265 -11.84 0.52 0.62
N ASN A 266 -12.81 1.33 0.99
CA ASN A 266 -12.58 2.70 1.47
C ASN A 266 -11.74 3.56 0.52
N ASN A 267 -11.81 3.33 -0.81
CA ASN A 267 -11.06 4.14 -1.76
C ASN A 267 -11.92 5.30 -2.29
N PHE A 268 -11.29 6.46 -2.48
CA PHE A 268 -11.84 7.59 -3.22
C PHE A 268 -11.37 7.56 -4.67
N ILE A 269 -12.30 7.54 -5.62
CA ILE A 269 -11.99 7.39 -7.04
C ILE A 269 -12.71 8.48 -7.84
N VAL A 270 -11.96 9.43 -8.38
CA VAL A 270 -12.41 10.31 -9.46
C VAL A 270 -11.97 9.72 -10.78
N ARG A 271 -12.92 9.11 -11.49
CA ARG A 271 -12.66 8.34 -12.72
C ARG A 271 -12.00 9.20 -13.80
N GLY A 272 -10.93 8.70 -14.40
CA GLY A 272 -10.36 9.27 -15.61
C GLY A 272 -11.12 8.85 -16.87
N TYR A 273 -10.41 8.59 -17.96
CA TYR A 273 -11.04 8.27 -19.24
C TYR A 273 -11.78 6.93 -19.23
N GLY A 274 -11.14 5.88 -18.69
CA GLY A 274 -11.64 4.51 -18.70
C GLY A 274 -12.36 4.11 -17.41
N ILE A 275 -11.88 3.09 -16.70
CA ILE A 275 -12.66 2.33 -15.70
C ILE A 275 -12.20 2.70 -14.28
N GLY A 276 -13.12 2.90 -13.33
CA GLY A 276 -12.71 3.11 -11.94
C GLY A 276 -12.35 1.80 -11.24
N ILE A 277 -13.24 0.80 -11.30
CA ILE A 277 -12.99 -0.54 -10.75
C ILE A 277 -13.28 -1.58 -11.82
N GLU A 278 -12.27 -2.39 -12.15
CA GLU A 278 -12.36 -3.49 -13.11
C GLU A 278 -12.03 -4.81 -12.42
N MET A 279 -12.85 -5.83 -12.67
CA MET A 279 -12.59 -7.19 -12.20
C MET A 279 -12.79 -8.20 -13.33
N GLU A 280 -11.77 -9.00 -13.57
CA GLU A 280 -11.71 -10.02 -14.61
C GLU A 280 -11.03 -11.28 -14.06
N ASN A 281 -11.50 -12.46 -14.45
CA ASN A 281 -10.90 -13.76 -14.11
C ASN A 281 -10.57 -13.94 -12.63
N SER A 282 -11.34 -13.32 -11.72
CA SER A 282 -11.04 -13.26 -10.29
C SER A 282 -12.15 -13.86 -9.41
N ALA A 283 -11.77 -14.36 -8.24
CA ALA A 283 -12.66 -15.03 -7.30
C ALA A 283 -12.41 -14.59 -5.85
N ASN A 284 -13.42 -14.73 -4.98
CA ASN A 284 -13.35 -14.39 -3.57
C ASN A 284 -12.94 -12.93 -3.27
N ILE A 285 -13.31 -12.00 -4.15
CA ILE A 285 -13.00 -10.57 -4.02
C ILE A 285 -14.12 -9.84 -3.28
N LYS A 286 -13.76 -9.06 -2.26
CA LYS A 286 -14.68 -8.26 -1.45
C LYS A 286 -14.48 -6.78 -1.75
N ILE A 287 -15.48 -6.13 -2.34
CA ILE A 287 -15.41 -4.74 -2.77
C ILE A 287 -16.41 -3.92 -1.93
N TYR A 288 -15.90 -3.27 -0.88
CA TYR A 288 -16.73 -2.65 0.16
C TYR A 288 -16.46 -1.16 0.33
N ASN A 289 -17.52 -0.37 0.53
CA ASN A 289 -17.36 1.01 1.01
C ASN A 289 -16.40 1.84 0.13
N ASN A 290 -16.45 1.73 -1.19
CA ASN A 290 -15.71 2.62 -2.08
C ASN A 290 -16.62 3.76 -2.56
N THR A 291 -16.05 4.94 -2.79
CA THR A 291 -16.74 6.07 -3.41
C THR A 291 -16.10 6.37 -4.76
N LEU A 292 -16.86 6.13 -5.84
CA LEU A 292 -16.46 6.44 -7.21
C LEU A 292 -17.32 7.58 -7.74
N TYR A 293 -16.67 8.67 -8.12
CA TYR A 293 -17.26 9.78 -8.83
C TYR A 293 -16.82 9.81 -10.31
N SER A 294 -17.78 9.97 -11.21
CA SER A 294 -17.51 10.26 -12.62
C SER A 294 -18.28 11.49 -13.09
N SER A 295 -17.59 12.41 -13.77
CA SER A 295 -18.20 13.52 -14.50
C SER A 295 -19.00 13.06 -15.72
N ASN A 296 -18.79 11.83 -16.19
CA ASN A 296 -19.62 11.16 -17.19
C ASN A 296 -20.28 9.93 -16.54
N SER A 297 -21.33 10.20 -15.76
CA SER A 297 -22.12 9.18 -15.04
C SER A 297 -22.81 8.17 -15.96
N THR A 298 -22.98 8.50 -17.25
CA THR A 298 -23.56 7.58 -18.25
C THR A 298 -22.54 6.60 -18.84
N TYR A 299 -21.25 6.74 -18.55
CA TYR A 299 -20.23 5.83 -19.07
C TYR A 299 -20.44 4.41 -18.54
N PHE A 300 -20.73 3.51 -19.47
CA PHE A 300 -21.22 2.15 -19.23
C PHE A 300 -20.25 1.24 -18.46
N ARG A 301 -18.96 1.59 -18.34
CA ARG A 301 -17.94 0.82 -17.60
C ARG A 301 -17.28 1.64 -16.50
N SER A 302 -18.05 2.42 -15.74
CA SER A 302 -17.46 3.11 -14.57
C SER A 302 -17.01 2.09 -13.53
N VAL A 303 -17.81 1.04 -13.33
CA VAL A 303 -17.40 -0.24 -12.74
C VAL A 303 -17.68 -1.35 -13.75
N TYR A 304 -16.77 -2.30 -13.87
CA TYR A 304 -16.89 -3.40 -14.83
C TYR A 304 -16.53 -4.75 -14.20
N PHE A 305 -17.46 -5.69 -14.28
CA PHE A 305 -17.29 -7.09 -13.90
C PHE A 305 -17.39 -7.94 -15.16
N GLY A 306 -16.25 -8.47 -15.62
CA GLY A 306 -16.22 -9.42 -16.74
C GLY A 306 -16.41 -10.86 -16.27
N THR A 307 -15.65 -11.78 -16.84
CA THR A 307 -15.80 -13.22 -16.56
C THR A 307 -15.10 -13.57 -15.26
N ASN A 308 -15.85 -13.68 -14.16
CA ASN A 308 -15.30 -13.88 -12.82
C ASN A 308 -15.74 -15.21 -12.20
N GLY A 309 -14.95 -15.70 -11.25
CA GLY A 309 -15.25 -16.87 -10.44
C GLY A 309 -16.30 -16.59 -9.36
N ALA A 310 -16.42 -17.51 -8.41
CA ALA A 310 -17.37 -17.45 -7.30
C ALA A 310 -16.86 -16.63 -6.11
N GLY A 311 -17.75 -16.39 -5.13
CA GLY A 311 -17.39 -15.80 -3.84
C GLY A 311 -17.19 -14.28 -3.82
N ASN A 312 -17.49 -13.59 -4.93
CA ASN A 312 -17.29 -12.15 -5.04
C ASN A 312 -18.47 -11.37 -4.44
N GLU A 313 -18.16 -10.26 -3.78
CA GLU A 313 -19.13 -9.36 -3.17
C GLU A 313 -18.84 -7.90 -3.53
N PHE A 314 -19.90 -7.12 -3.78
CA PHE A 314 -19.85 -5.68 -4.05
C PHE A 314 -20.91 -5.00 -3.20
N ARG A 315 -20.52 -4.37 -2.10
CA ARG A 315 -21.45 -3.91 -1.06
C ARG A 315 -21.09 -2.54 -0.49
N ASN A 316 -22.10 -1.75 -0.07
CA ASN A 316 -21.90 -0.42 0.51
C ASN A 316 -21.10 0.55 -0.37
N ASN A 317 -21.09 0.43 -1.70
CA ASN A 317 -20.35 1.37 -2.56
C ASN A 317 -21.25 2.53 -3.04
N ILE A 318 -20.69 3.73 -3.15
CA ILE A 318 -21.31 4.85 -3.89
C ILE A 318 -20.67 4.94 -5.28
N ILE A 319 -21.48 4.80 -6.33
CA ILE A 319 -21.03 4.87 -7.72
C ILE A 319 -21.84 5.94 -8.48
N PHE A 320 -21.24 7.09 -8.73
CA PHE A 320 -21.70 8.04 -9.75
C PHE A 320 -21.16 7.60 -11.11
N GLY A 321 -21.85 6.65 -11.72
CA GLY A 321 -21.43 5.92 -12.91
C GLY A 321 -22.22 4.64 -13.11
N ALA A 322 -22.23 4.12 -14.34
CA ALA A 322 -22.85 2.83 -14.62
C ALA A 322 -21.94 1.67 -14.20
N ILE A 323 -22.58 0.61 -13.71
CA ILE A 323 -21.98 -0.69 -13.41
C ILE A 323 -22.38 -1.64 -14.54
N ASN A 324 -21.41 -2.33 -15.13
CA ASN A 324 -21.66 -3.35 -16.15
C ASN A 324 -21.12 -4.71 -15.67
N GLY A 325 -21.96 -5.73 -15.83
CA GLY A 325 -21.77 -7.03 -15.20
C GLY A 325 -22.29 -7.06 -13.76
N SER A 326 -22.07 -8.18 -13.10
CA SER A 326 -22.52 -8.41 -11.72
C SER A 326 -21.59 -9.38 -11.00
N VAL A 327 -21.61 -9.34 -9.68
CA VAL A 327 -21.02 -10.37 -8.81
C VAL A 327 -22.13 -11.08 -8.03
N GLN A 328 -21.78 -12.17 -7.33
CA GLN A 328 -22.76 -13.03 -6.67
C GLN A 328 -23.56 -12.28 -5.59
N THR A 329 -22.90 -11.45 -4.79
CA THR A 329 -23.58 -10.63 -3.77
C THR A 329 -23.41 -9.15 -4.10
N MET A 330 -24.51 -8.50 -4.45
CA MET A 330 -24.57 -7.05 -4.61
C MET A 330 -25.66 -6.47 -3.70
N SER A 331 -25.28 -5.71 -2.68
CA SER A 331 -26.24 -5.14 -1.72
C SER A 331 -25.81 -3.78 -1.18
N ASN A 332 -26.77 -2.94 -0.80
CA ASN A 332 -26.56 -1.61 -0.21
C ASN A 332 -25.60 -0.71 -1.01
N ASN A 333 -25.57 -0.84 -2.34
CA ASN A 333 -24.83 0.09 -3.19
C ASN A 333 -25.75 1.22 -3.66
N ILE A 334 -25.21 2.43 -3.75
CA ILE A 334 -25.86 3.57 -4.40
C ILE A 334 -25.28 3.70 -5.80
N SER A 335 -26.14 3.68 -6.82
CA SER A 335 -25.74 3.96 -8.20
C SER A 335 -26.51 5.17 -8.74
N LYS A 336 -25.76 6.11 -9.33
CA LYS A 336 -26.25 7.38 -9.88
C LYS A 336 -25.76 7.51 -11.32
N THR A 337 -26.63 7.26 -12.29
CA THR A 337 -26.27 7.10 -13.72
C THR A 337 -26.81 8.20 -14.62
N LEU A 338 -27.59 9.14 -14.10
CA LEU A 338 -28.15 10.24 -14.89
C LEU A 338 -27.10 11.32 -15.09
N SER A 339 -27.14 12.01 -16.23
CA SER A 339 -26.23 13.13 -16.50
C SER A 339 -26.35 14.26 -15.48
N THR A 340 -27.53 14.43 -14.87
CA THR A 340 -27.76 15.38 -13.76
C THR A 340 -27.03 15.01 -12.48
N ASP A 341 -26.74 13.73 -12.25
CA ASP A 341 -26.01 13.26 -11.06
C ASP A 341 -24.55 13.73 -11.07
N ALA A 342 -24.00 14.01 -12.26
CA ALA A 342 -22.67 14.57 -12.43
C ALA A 342 -22.54 16.00 -11.87
N ASN A 343 -23.58 16.61 -11.31
CA ASN A 343 -23.54 17.91 -10.61
C ASN A 343 -23.98 17.80 -9.14
N THR A 344 -23.82 16.63 -8.54
CA THR A 344 -24.09 16.41 -7.11
C THR A 344 -23.30 17.34 -6.20
N ASN A 345 -23.92 17.71 -5.07
CA ASN A 345 -23.31 18.39 -3.93
C ASN A 345 -22.97 17.44 -2.78
N TRP A 346 -22.99 16.12 -3.01
CA TRP A 346 -22.71 15.09 -2.00
C TRP A 346 -21.26 15.10 -1.51
N PHE A 347 -20.34 15.68 -2.27
CA PHE A 347 -18.90 15.59 -2.00
C PHE A 347 -18.29 16.97 -1.76
N ALA A 348 -17.35 17.07 -0.82
CA ALA A 348 -16.70 18.32 -0.45
C ALA A 348 -15.96 18.99 -1.62
N ALA A 349 -15.08 18.27 -2.34
CA ALA A 349 -14.40 18.81 -3.53
C ALA A 349 -13.96 17.72 -4.53
N ARG A 350 -14.92 17.24 -5.33
CA ARG A 350 -14.74 16.27 -6.43
C ARG A 350 -13.60 16.55 -7.42
N ALA A 351 -13.24 17.81 -7.66
CA ALA A 351 -12.21 18.18 -8.63
C ALA A 351 -10.79 17.80 -8.16
N ILE A 352 -10.62 17.57 -6.86
CA ILE A 352 -9.36 17.17 -6.23
C ILE A 352 -9.51 15.83 -5.49
N ALA A 353 -10.49 15.02 -5.87
CA ALA A 353 -10.79 13.72 -5.24
C ALA A 353 -11.05 13.76 -3.73
N ASP A 354 -11.41 14.93 -3.20
CA ASP A 354 -12.01 15.06 -1.87
C ASP A 354 -13.50 14.65 -1.98
N LEU A 355 -13.74 13.38 -1.70
CA LEU A 355 -15.05 12.74 -1.78
C LEU A 355 -15.69 12.50 -0.41
N HIS A 356 -15.27 13.26 0.61
CA HIS A 356 -15.96 13.29 1.90
C HIS A 356 -17.40 13.75 1.70
N LEU A 357 -18.32 13.08 2.39
CA LEU A 357 -19.75 13.32 2.32
C LEU A 357 -20.08 14.70 2.88
N THR A 358 -21.03 15.37 2.25
CA THR A 358 -21.70 16.53 2.84
C THR A 358 -23.04 16.09 3.43
N ALA A 359 -23.65 16.97 4.24
CA ALA A 359 -25.00 16.74 4.77
C ALA A 359 -26.08 16.53 3.68
N SER A 360 -25.77 16.81 2.39
CA SER A 360 -26.69 16.54 1.28
C SER A 360 -26.71 15.07 0.84
N ALA A 361 -25.74 14.26 1.27
CA ALA A 361 -25.65 12.83 0.94
C ALA A 361 -26.59 11.96 1.79
N THR A 362 -27.82 12.40 2.01
CA THR A 362 -28.79 11.77 2.93
C THR A 362 -29.16 10.32 2.61
N GLN A 363 -28.89 9.86 1.39
CA GLN A 363 -29.11 8.46 0.99
C GLN A 363 -27.95 7.54 1.39
N ALA A 364 -26.76 8.11 1.62
CA ALA A 364 -25.57 7.37 2.02
C ALA A 364 -25.42 7.30 3.54
N ILE A 365 -25.75 8.40 4.22
CA ILE A 365 -25.58 8.56 5.66
C ILE A 365 -26.47 7.55 6.42
N ASP A 366 -25.88 6.81 7.36
CA ASP A 366 -26.50 5.78 8.20
C ASP A 366 -27.24 4.66 7.45
N ALA A 367 -26.96 4.46 6.15
CA ALA A 367 -27.70 3.55 5.27
C ALA A 367 -26.93 2.25 4.92
N GLY A 368 -25.69 2.15 5.38
CA GLY A 368 -24.78 1.05 5.09
C GLY A 368 -25.05 -0.19 5.94
N THR A 369 -24.63 -1.34 5.41
CA THR A 369 -24.55 -2.56 6.22
C THR A 369 -23.34 -2.49 7.17
N GLY A 370 -23.54 -2.72 8.46
CA GLY A 370 -22.46 -2.78 9.45
C GLY A 370 -21.51 -3.97 9.27
N ASP A 371 -20.41 -3.96 10.02
CA ASP A 371 -19.44 -5.06 10.18
C ASP A 371 -18.71 -5.54 8.90
N LEU A 372 -18.84 -4.84 7.76
CA LEU A 372 -18.08 -5.14 6.54
C LEU A 372 -16.64 -4.61 6.59
N VAL A 373 -16.48 -3.41 7.15
CA VAL A 373 -15.20 -2.71 7.36
C VAL A 373 -15.30 -1.97 8.69
N VAL A 374 -14.16 -1.79 9.39
CA VAL A 374 -14.17 -1.22 10.75
C VAL A 374 -13.89 0.29 10.78
N ASP A 375 -13.42 0.87 9.68
CA ASP A 375 -13.16 2.30 9.52
C ASP A 375 -13.52 2.80 8.12
N ASP A 376 -13.29 4.08 7.87
CA ASP A 376 -13.46 4.76 6.59
C ASP A 376 -12.10 5.15 5.94
N TRP A 377 -12.10 6.13 5.05
CA TRP A 377 -10.92 6.61 4.33
C TRP A 377 -9.94 7.42 5.21
N ASP A 378 -10.44 8.13 6.23
CA ASP A 378 -9.66 8.90 7.22
C ASP A 378 -9.15 8.04 8.39
N GLY A 379 -9.69 6.83 8.52
CA GLY A 379 -9.54 5.98 9.69
C GLY A 379 -10.54 6.32 10.80
N HIS A 380 -11.64 7.00 10.48
CA HIS A 380 -12.75 7.17 11.39
C HIS A 380 -13.52 5.86 11.53
N GLY A 381 -13.87 5.53 12.77
CA GLY A 381 -14.53 4.26 13.08
C GLY A 381 -15.97 4.22 12.62
N ARG A 382 -16.41 3.05 12.18
CA ARG A 382 -17.82 2.82 11.82
C ARG A 382 -18.58 2.19 12.97
N THR A 383 -19.73 2.78 13.31
CA THR A 383 -20.58 2.26 14.40
C THR A 383 -21.68 1.38 13.82
N ASN A 384 -21.83 0.16 14.35
CA ASN A 384 -22.84 -0.78 13.85
C ASN A 384 -24.26 -0.19 13.96
N GLY A 385 -25.03 -0.27 12.87
CA GLY A 385 -26.35 0.34 12.73
C GLY A 385 -26.36 1.81 12.31
N MET A 386 -25.20 2.45 12.17
CA MET A 386 -25.01 3.84 11.73
C MET A 386 -23.86 3.95 10.70
N CYS A 387 -23.54 2.87 10.01
CA CYS A 387 -22.48 2.91 9.00
C CYS A 387 -22.97 3.62 7.75
N ASP A 388 -22.13 4.46 7.16
CA ASP A 388 -22.42 5.09 5.88
C ASP A 388 -22.15 4.15 4.69
N ILE A 389 -22.88 4.35 3.60
CA ILE A 389 -22.50 3.79 2.30
C ILE A 389 -21.39 4.67 1.72
N GLY A 390 -20.37 4.06 1.11
CA GLY A 390 -19.22 4.75 0.54
C GLY A 390 -18.00 4.73 1.46
N ALA A 391 -16.94 5.40 1.02
CA ALA A 391 -15.62 5.37 1.64
C ALA A 391 -15.44 6.31 2.83
N ASP A 392 -16.38 7.22 3.07
CA ASP A 392 -16.37 8.17 4.19
C ASP A 392 -17.42 7.77 5.24
N GLU A 393 -17.23 8.21 6.49
CA GLU A 393 -18.23 8.16 7.56
C GLU A 393 -18.51 9.60 8.05
N PHE A 394 -19.66 10.13 7.64
CA PHE A 394 -20.04 11.52 7.84
C PHE A 394 -20.17 11.89 9.32
N GLY A 395 -19.53 13.00 9.71
CA GLY A 395 -19.66 13.55 11.07
C GLY A 395 -19.05 12.67 12.17
N SER A 396 -18.23 11.69 11.80
CA SER A 396 -17.56 10.78 12.73
C SER A 396 -16.20 11.35 13.20
N THR A 397 -15.60 10.67 14.19
CA THR A 397 -14.28 11.03 14.73
C THR A 397 -13.25 9.94 14.43
N ARG A 398 -12.00 10.35 14.16
CA ARG A 398 -10.88 9.45 13.94
C ARG A 398 -10.67 8.47 15.06
N ILE A 399 -10.62 7.18 14.72
CA ILE A 399 -10.06 6.17 15.59
C ILE A 399 -8.58 6.09 15.24
N GLU A 400 -7.69 6.31 16.22
CA GLU A 400 -6.29 5.98 16.02
C GLU A 400 -6.17 4.48 15.79
N ARG A 401 -6.11 4.06 14.52
CA ARG A 401 -5.54 2.78 14.18
C ARG A 401 -4.07 2.85 14.49
N THR A 402 -3.65 2.17 15.55
CA THR A 402 -2.26 1.74 15.64
C THR A 402 -2.01 0.83 14.43
N SER A 403 -1.27 1.33 13.44
CA SER A 403 -0.94 0.79 12.08
C SER A 403 -1.63 -0.51 11.65
N PRO A 404 -2.18 -0.62 10.42
CA PRO A 404 -2.86 -1.82 9.95
C PRO A 404 -1.91 -3.03 10.01
N ALA A 405 -2.02 -3.82 11.07
CA ALA A 405 -1.47 -5.15 11.12
C ALA A 405 -2.38 -5.98 10.22
N MET A 406 -1.95 -6.24 8.98
CA MET A 406 -2.45 -7.29 8.08
C MET A 406 -3.76 -7.94 8.55
N ASP A 407 -4.88 -7.24 8.40
CA ASP A 407 -6.16 -7.88 8.61
C ASP A 407 -6.49 -8.64 7.33
N SER A 408 -6.64 -9.96 7.51
CA SER A 408 -6.94 -11.02 6.55
C SER A 408 -5.78 -11.61 5.71
N VAL A 409 -4.71 -12.07 6.36
CA VAL A 409 -3.90 -13.19 5.84
C VAL A 409 -4.18 -14.45 6.66
N HIS A 410 -4.55 -15.53 5.98
CA HIS A 410 -4.84 -16.84 6.56
C HIS A 410 -3.63 -17.39 7.34
N GLY A 411 -3.82 -17.74 8.62
CA GLY A 411 -2.76 -18.33 9.45
C GLY A 411 -1.67 -17.35 9.86
N ALA A 412 -2.00 -16.29 10.62
CA ALA A 412 -1.07 -15.23 10.98
C ALA A 412 -0.79 -15.16 12.49
N ILE A 413 0.51 -15.11 12.85
CA ILE A 413 0.96 -14.57 14.14
C ILE A 413 1.16 -13.07 13.93
N SER A 414 0.43 -12.22 14.66
CA SER A 414 0.69 -10.78 14.68
C SER A 414 1.24 -10.34 16.03
N VAL A 415 2.14 -9.35 16.02
CA VAL A 415 2.76 -8.79 17.22
C VAL A 415 2.62 -7.29 17.12
N HIS A 416 1.86 -6.71 18.04
CA HIS A 416 1.61 -5.28 18.02
C HIS A 416 1.46 -4.69 19.43
N PRO A 417 2.15 -3.57 19.76
CA PRO A 417 3.14 -2.88 18.93
C PRO A 417 4.40 -3.74 18.65
N ASN A 418 5.15 -3.43 17.58
CA ASN A 418 6.43 -4.08 17.28
C ASN A 418 7.29 -3.17 16.38
N PRO A 419 8.39 -2.56 16.86
CA PRO A 419 8.98 -2.74 18.19
C PRO A 419 8.06 -2.31 19.35
N PHE A 420 8.30 -2.83 20.55
CA PHE A 420 7.49 -2.55 21.75
C PHE A 420 8.32 -2.33 23.01
N ASN A 421 7.70 -1.71 24.02
CA ASN A 421 8.26 -1.48 25.34
C ASN A 421 7.17 -1.14 26.38
N PRO A 422 7.05 -1.86 27.51
CA PRO A 422 7.49 -3.22 27.76
C PRO A 422 6.41 -4.25 27.35
N LYS A 423 5.33 -3.83 26.69
CA LYS A 423 4.17 -4.69 26.41
C LYS A 423 3.86 -4.75 24.92
N THR A 424 3.60 -5.95 24.42
CA THR A 424 3.01 -6.19 23.10
C THR A 424 1.86 -7.18 23.20
N MET A 425 0.86 -7.03 22.34
CA MET A 425 -0.12 -8.06 22.09
C MET A 425 0.43 -9.04 21.06
N ILE A 426 0.28 -10.34 21.32
CA ILE A 426 0.53 -11.40 20.34
C ILE A 426 -0.82 -11.99 19.97
N THR A 427 -1.21 -11.89 18.71
CA THR A 427 -2.47 -12.45 18.19
C THR A 427 -2.17 -13.62 17.29
N LEU A 428 -2.91 -14.71 17.47
CA LEU A 428 -2.75 -15.94 16.71
C LEU A 428 -4.08 -16.29 16.06
N ARG A 429 -4.13 -16.34 14.72
CA ARG A 429 -5.33 -16.70 13.96
C ARG A 429 -5.11 -17.99 13.17
N ALA A 430 -5.87 -19.05 13.47
CA ALA A 430 -5.79 -20.35 12.79
C ALA A 430 -6.52 -20.32 11.42
N PRO A 431 -6.02 -21.02 10.39
CA PRO A 431 -6.69 -21.12 9.10
C PRO A 431 -7.88 -22.11 9.17
N GLU A 432 -9.09 -21.58 8.97
CA GLU A 432 -10.40 -22.17 8.59
C GLU A 432 -10.93 -23.48 9.22
N ASN A 433 -10.15 -24.25 9.97
CA ASN A 433 -10.56 -25.57 10.48
C ASN A 433 -10.74 -25.65 12.00
N ASN A 434 -10.71 -24.51 12.72
CA ASN A 434 -10.75 -24.45 14.19
C ASN A 434 -9.71 -25.36 14.89
N GLU A 435 -8.61 -25.73 14.21
CA GLU A 435 -7.55 -26.51 14.84
C GLU A 435 -6.83 -25.68 15.89
N PRO A 436 -6.66 -26.20 17.13
CA PRO A 436 -6.00 -25.46 18.19
C PRO A 436 -4.50 -25.37 17.93
N TRP A 437 -3.90 -24.28 18.42
CA TRP A 437 -2.45 -24.12 18.42
C TRP A 437 -1.83 -25.12 19.41
N THR A 438 -1.00 -26.03 18.93
CA THR A 438 -0.41 -27.13 19.72
C THR A 438 0.90 -26.75 20.41
N ALA A 439 1.54 -25.65 19.99
CA ALA A 439 2.70 -25.08 20.66
C ALA A 439 2.79 -23.59 20.33
N VAL A 440 2.98 -22.72 21.33
CA VAL A 440 3.25 -21.28 21.13
C VAL A 440 4.36 -20.87 22.08
N LYS A 441 5.53 -20.53 21.54
CA LYS A 441 6.77 -20.30 22.30
C LYS A 441 7.44 -19.01 21.85
N ILE A 442 8.03 -18.30 22.79
CA ILE A 442 8.87 -17.12 22.53
C ILE A 442 10.31 -17.52 22.80
N CYS A 443 11.18 -17.34 21.82
CA CYS A 443 12.60 -17.65 21.90
C CYS A 443 13.45 -16.41 21.61
N SER A 444 14.63 -16.33 22.22
CA SER A 444 15.68 -15.38 21.82
C SER A 444 16.27 -15.76 20.45
N VAL A 445 17.05 -14.86 19.84
CA VAL A 445 17.79 -15.14 18.59
C VAL A 445 18.68 -16.39 18.70
N GLY A 446 19.26 -16.66 19.88
CA GLY A 446 20.09 -17.84 20.13
C GLY A 446 19.29 -19.13 20.37
N GLY A 447 17.98 -19.14 20.14
CA GLY A 447 17.11 -20.32 20.32
C GLY A 447 16.75 -20.62 21.79
N LYS A 448 17.27 -19.87 22.77
CA LYS A 448 16.88 -20.03 24.17
C LYS A 448 15.41 -19.66 24.35
N LEU A 449 14.63 -20.56 24.95
CA LEU A 449 13.24 -20.34 25.32
C LEU A 449 13.15 -19.21 26.37
N VAL A 450 12.32 -18.21 26.07
CA VAL A 450 12.06 -17.03 26.91
C VAL A 450 10.73 -17.17 27.63
N LYS A 451 9.69 -17.62 26.91
CA LYS A 451 8.36 -17.87 27.48
C LYS A 451 7.62 -18.94 26.70
N ASP A 452 6.94 -19.85 27.40
CA ASP A 452 6.01 -20.80 26.78
C ASP A 452 4.57 -20.30 27.04
N LEU A 453 3.81 -20.16 25.96
CA LEU A 453 2.42 -19.69 25.96
C LEU A 453 1.45 -20.80 25.54
N THR A 454 1.95 -22.03 25.38
CA THR A 454 1.14 -23.20 25.04
C THR A 454 0.07 -23.41 26.11
N GLY A 455 -1.20 -23.50 25.70
CA GLY A 455 -2.33 -23.66 26.62
C GLY A 455 -2.90 -22.36 27.21
N SER A 456 -2.40 -21.18 26.83
CA SER A 456 -2.99 -19.88 27.22
C SER A 456 -4.26 -19.52 26.43
N GLN A 457 -4.89 -20.49 25.76
CA GLN A 457 -6.08 -20.29 24.96
C GLN A 457 -7.34 -20.23 25.82
N PRO A 458 -8.26 -19.26 25.61
CA PRO A 458 -9.60 -19.34 26.17
C PRO A 458 -10.35 -20.56 25.61
N ILE A 459 -11.02 -21.33 26.48
CA ILE A 459 -11.83 -22.49 26.09
C ILE A 459 -12.92 -22.13 25.04
N SER A 460 -13.30 -20.86 24.97
CA SER A 460 -14.35 -20.33 24.11
C SER A 460 -13.93 -19.93 22.68
N SER A 461 -12.64 -19.92 22.32
CA SER A 461 -12.21 -19.56 20.95
C SER A 461 -10.89 -20.23 20.53
N PRO A 462 -10.93 -21.47 19.98
CA PRO A 462 -9.72 -22.19 19.56
C PRO A 462 -9.05 -21.61 18.31
N SER A 463 -9.78 -20.83 17.50
CA SER A 463 -9.34 -20.32 16.19
C SER A 463 -8.69 -18.94 16.22
N SER A 464 -8.90 -18.15 17.26
CA SER A 464 -8.24 -16.86 17.43
C SER A 464 -8.03 -16.57 18.91
N TYR A 465 -6.80 -16.33 19.33
CA TYR A 465 -6.55 -15.83 20.68
C TYR A 465 -5.42 -14.81 20.72
N SER A 466 -5.57 -13.89 21.66
CA SER A 466 -4.61 -12.82 21.92
C SER A 466 -4.01 -12.98 23.30
N VAL A 467 -2.71 -12.75 23.44
CA VAL A 467 -2.00 -12.82 24.70
C VAL A 467 -1.11 -11.59 24.87
N LEU A 468 -1.29 -10.90 25.99
CA LEU A 468 -0.44 -9.78 26.36
C LEU A 468 0.92 -10.30 26.84
N TRP A 469 1.98 -9.94 26.13
CA TRP A 469 3.34 -10.22 26.55
C TRP A 469 3.94 -8.98 27.21
N ASP A 470 4.03 -9.01 28.54
CA ASP A 470 4.78 -8.06 29.34
C ASP A 470 6.23 -8.54 29.52
N THR A 471 7.18 -7.69 29.15
CA THR A 471 8.62 -7.96 29.15
C THR A 471 9.39 -7.22 30.24
N GLN A 472 8.73 -6.84 31.34
CA GLN A 472 9.45 -6.42 32.56
C GLN A 472 10.52 -7.46 32.92
N GLY A 473 11.78 -7.01 33.04
CA GLY A 473 12.94 -7.87 33.34
C GLY A 473 13.59 -8.58 32.15
N ILE A 474 13.02 -8.55 30.94
CA ILE A 474 13.59 -9.17 29.73
C ILE A 474 14.51 -8.16 29.00
N PRO A 475 15.72 -8.51 28.53
CA PRO A 475 16.61 -7.57 27.83
C PRO A 475 16.07 -7.06 26.49
N SER A 476 16.42 -5.84 26.08
CA SER A 476 16.16 -5.37 24.70
C SER A 476 16.77 -6.33 23.68
N GLY A 477 16.10 -6.54 22.56
CA GLY A 477 16.57 -7.45 21.52
C GLY A 477 15.47 -8.01 20.64
N ILE A 478 15.89 -8.87 19.71
CA ILE A 478 15.00 -9.58 18.80
C ILE A 478 14.59 -10.91 19.44
N TYR A 479 13.31 -11.20 19.35
CA TYR A 479 12.67 -12.43 19.80
C TYR A 479 11.87 -13.02 18.65
N TYR A 480 11.74 -14.34 18.64
CA TYR A 480 10.92 -15.06 17.67
C TYR A 480 9.80 -15.78 18.40
N ILE A 481 8.58 -15.54 17.92
CA ILE A 481 7.39 -16.26 18.37
C ILE A 481 7.19 -17.40 17.40
N TYR A 482 7.33 -18.62 17.90
CA TYR A 482 7.08 -19.85 17.19
C TYR A 482 5.71 -20.37 17.56
N ALA A 483 4.88 -20.71 16.58
CA ALA A 483 3.58 -21.31 16.82
C ALA A 483 3.32 -22.51 15.88
N ARG A 484 2.59 -23.53 16.34
CA ARG A 484 2.32 -24.76 15.58
C ARG A 484 0.83 -25.08 15.54
N ILE A 485 0.31 -25.46 14.37
CA ILE A 485 -1.03 -26.03 14.16
C ILE A 485 -0.85 -27.34 13.39
N GLY A 486 -1.26 -28.46 13.98
CA GLY A 486 -1.01 -29.79 13.40
C GLY A 486 0.47 -29.99 13.00
N ALA A 487 0.74 -30.18 11.71
CA ALA A 487 2.09 -30.32 11.14
C ALA A 487 2.73 -28.99 10.67
N ARG A 488 2.00 -27.87 10.68
CA ARG A 488 2.46 -26.57 10.18
C ARG A 488 3.07 -25.73 11.30
N SER A 489 4.13 -25.01 10.98
CA SER A 489 4.83 -24.10 11.89
C SER A 489 4.83 -22.69 11.34
N TYR A 490 4.64 -21.73 12.22
CA TYR A 490 4.58 -20.30 11.95
C TYR A 490 5.60 -19.60 12.84
N THR A 491 6.25 -18.57 12.32
CA THR A 491 7.23 -17.78 13.08
C THR A 491 7.00 -16.30 12.82
N GLN A 492 7.03 -15.48 13.88
CA GLN A 492 6.96 -14.03 13.76
C GLN A 492 8.01 -13.34 14.62
N LYS A 493 8.65 -12.32 14.05
CA LYS A 493 9.67 -11.51 14.73
C LYS A 493 9.01 -10.52 15.68
N ALA A 494 9.55 -10.39 16.88
CA ALA A 494 9.17 -9.38 17.89
C ALA A 494 10.44 -8.64 18.35
N VAL A 495 10.38 -7.31 18.44
CA VAL A 495 11.52 -6.45 18.77
C VAL A 495 11.21 -5.69 20.05
N LEU A 496 11.88 -6.04 21.15
CA LEU A 496 11.79 -5.30 22.40
C LEU A 496 12.87 -4.21 22.41
N LEU A 497 12.44 -2.96 22.56
CA LEU A 497 13.34 -1.80 22.57
C LEU A 497 13.10 -0.97 23.84
N LYS A 498 13.97 -1.11 24.84
CA LYS A 498 13.88 -0.33 26.08
C LYS A 498 14.36 1.11 25.95
#